data_AF-A0A3M0X089-F1
#
_entry.id   AF-A0A3M0X089-F1
#
_cell.length_a   1.000
_cell.length_b   1.000
_cell.length_c   1.000
_cell.angle_alpha   90.00
_cell.angle_beta   90.00
_cell.angle_gamma   90.00
#
_symmetry.space_group_name_H-M   'P 1'
#
loop_
_entity.id
_entity.type
_entity.pdbx_description
1 polymer ?
#
loop_
_entity_poly.entity_id
_entity_poly.type
_entity_poly.pdbx_seq_one_letter_code
_entity_poly.pdbx_strand_id
1 'polypeptide(L)'
;MRIKFGTTKQVGELFDSDHDTGIYVEKTTDDDIVRVDVGGAIVFEDIILLDRNNGFVWNEDGNDIDVRFETNNDEKIIFIDGANDTINFGTKNTGYTFNGAKVIPKVQIMNGEGNTNIDFIIRAASETAALGAFLIWARSRGSDGAETIVQSGDRIGVFRADAYDGSEFLTIGSIEFHAIGTPAVGSIEG
;
A
#
# COMPACT_ATOMS: atom_id res chain seq x y z
N MET A 1 -12.44 -4.99 -37.59
CA MET A 1 -11.19 -5.74 -37.29
C MET A 1 -11.37 -7.15 -37.81
N ARG A 2 -10.57 -7.60 -38.78
CA ARG A 2 -10.65 -8.97 -39.31
C ARG A 2 -9.49 -9.76 -38.70
N ILE A 3 -9.79 -10.71 -37.83
CA ILE A 3 -8.80 -11.67 -37.31
C ILE A 3 -8.65 -12.75 -38.39
N LYS A 4 -7.43 -12.97 -38.89
CA LYS A 4 -7.12 -14.07 -39.82
C LYS A 4 -6.17 -15.02 -39.11
N PHE A 5 -6.48 -16.31 -39.15
CA PHE A 5 -5.63 -17.38 -38.64
C PHE A 5 -4.80 -17.94 -39.80
N GLY A 6 -3.48 -18.01 -39.64
CA GLY A 6 -2.56 -18.42 -40.70
C GLY A 6 -1.30 -19.08 -40.13
N THR A 7 -0.66 -19.93 -40.92
CA THR A 7 0.49 -20.74 -40.50
C THR A 7 1.83 -20.01 -40.57
N THR A 8 1.83 -18.67 -40.68
CA THR A 8 3.05 -17.86 -40.79
C THR A 8 2.88 -16.51 -40.10
N LYS A 9 3.78 -16.15 -39.18
CA LYS A 9 3.72 -14.91 -38.39
C LYS A 9 3.74 -13.65 -39.28
N GLN A 10 2.67 -12.86 -39.23
CA GLN A 10 2.58 -11.53 -39.87
C GLN A 10 2.55 -10.44 -38.78
N VAL A 11 3.01 -9.23 -39.11
CA VAL A 11 2.94 -8.08 -38.17
C VAL A 11 1.49 -7.66 -37.99
N GLY A 12 0.99 -7.65 -36.75
CA GLY A 12 -0.37 -7.23 -36.41
C GLY A 12 -1.43 -8.35 -36.45
N GLU A 13 -1.01 -9.61 -36.56
CA GLU A 13 -1.88 -10.79 -36.41
C GLU A 13 -1.59 -11.49 -35.07
N LEU A 14 -2.62 -12.09 -34.48
CA LEU A 14 -2.45 -13.06 -33.38
C LEU A 14 -1.91 -14.36 -34.01
N PHE A 15 -0.67 -14.73 -33.68
CA PHE A 15 -0.02 -15.91 -34.23
C PHE A 15 -0.09 -17.04 -33.22
N ASP A 16 -0.69 -18.15 -33.62
CA ASP A 16 -0.93 -19.32 -32.79
C ASP A 16 -0.62 -20.57 -33.62
N SER A 17 0.56 -21.18 -33.40
CA SER A 17 1.05 -22.28 -34.23
C SER A 17 0.64 -23.65 -33.72
N ASP A 18 0.35 -23.74 -32.43
CA ASP A 18 -0.06 -24.92 -31.67
C ASP A 18 -1.56 -24.93 -31.33
N HIS A 19 -2.28 -23.87 -31.72
CA HIS A 19 -3.73 -23.68 -31.52
C HIS A 19 -4.13 -23.53 -30.04
N ASP A 20 -3.28 -22.90 -29.22
CA ASP A 20 -3.51 -22.71 -27.78
C ASP A 20 -3.58 -21.24 -27.33
N THR A 21 -3.53 -20.29 -28.26
CA THR A 21 -3.64 -18.84 -28.01
C THR A 21 -5.00 -18.30 -28.48
N GLY A 22 -5.85 -17.80 -27.57
CA GLY A 22 -7.22 -17.35 -27.92
C GLY A 22 -7.82 -16.28 -27.00
N ILE A 23 -8.90 -15.62 -27.47
CA ILE A 23 -9.73 -14.67 -26.68
C ILE A 23 -11.16 -15.21 -26.70
N TYR A 24 -11.72 -15.55 -25.53
CA TYR A 24 -13.02 -16.21 -25.41
C TYR A 24 -14.05 -15.36 -24.65
N VAL A 25 -15.32 -15.55 -24.99
CA VAL A 25 -16.51 -15.14 -24.21
C VAL A 25 -17.32 -16.43 -23.99
N GLU A 26 -17.76 -16.67 -22.76
CA GLU A 26 -18.25 -17.90 -22.11
C GLU A 26 -18.89 -19.06 -22.95
N LYS A 27 -18.88 -20.28 -22.36
CA LYS A 27 -19.57 -21.51 -22.84
C LYS A 27 -20.91 -21.83 -22.14
N THR A 28 -21.39 -21.04 -21.17
CA THR A 28 -22.71 -21.21 -20.49
C THR A 28 -23.49 -19.88 -20.43
N THR A 29 -24.67 -19.86 -19.79
CA THR A 29 -25.67 -18.76 -19.92
C THR A 29 -25.59 -17.68 -18.83
N ASP A 30 -24.64 -17.71 -17.90
CA ASP A 30 -24.67 -16.83 -16.72
C ASP A 30 -23.35 -16.25 -16.16
N ASP A 31 -22.17 -16.45 -16.78
CA ASP A 31 -20.88 -15.85 -16.36
C ASP A 31 -20.24 -14.97 -17.46
N ASP A 32 -20.57 -13.68 -17.48
CA ASP A 32 -19.99 -12.67 -18.40
C ASP A 32 -18.50 -12.34 -18.07
N ILE A 33 -17.58 -13.28 -18.29
CA ILE A 33 -16.14 -13.16 -17.98
C ILE A 33 -15.28 -13.24 -19.26
N VAL A 34 -14.27 -12.36 -19.38
CA VAL A 34 -13.24 -12.37 -20.44
C VAL A 34 -11.93 -12.95 -19.87
N ARG A 35 -11.29 -13.88 -20.59
CA ARG A 35 -10.04 -14.57 -20.18
C ARG A 35 -8.94 -14.46 -21.25
N VAL A 36 -7.68 -14.47 -20.80
CA VAL A 36 -6.44 -14.52 -21.61
C VAL A 36 -5.69 -15.80 -21.22
N ASP A 37 -5.41 -16.69 -22.19
CA ASP A 37 -4.69 -17.96 -21.99
C ASP A 37 -3.49 -18.03 -22.95
N VAL A 38 -2.34 -18.57 -22.50
CA VAL A 38 -1.11 -18.82 -23.29
C VAL A 38 -0.73 -20.31 -23.12
N GLY A 39 -0.57 -21.08 -24.20
CA GLY A 39 -0.26 -22.52 -24.09
C GLY A 39 1.18 -22.93 -24.41
N GLY A 40 1.49 -24.20 -24.11
CA GLY A 40 2.84 -24.80 -24.16
C GLY A 40 3.28 -25.43 -22.82
N ALA A 41 4.22 -26.39 -22.85
CA ALA A 41 4.77 -27.01 -21.63
C ALA A 41 5.41 -25.92 -20.73
N ILE A 42 4.75 -25.62 -19.62
CA ILE A 42 4.91 -24.43 -18.77
C ILE A 42 6.35 -23.94 -18.65
N VAL A 43 6.64 -22.86 -19.36
CA VAL A 43 7.45 -21.75 -18.85
C VAL A 43 6.62 -20.52 -19.20
N PHE A 44 5.90 -19.98 -18.20
CA PHE A 44 4.95 -18.87 -18.34
C PHE A 44 5.51 -17.75 -19.21
N GLU A 45 4.74 -17.21 -20.17
CA GLU A 45 5.12 -15.94 -20.80
C GLU A 45 4.46 -14.71 -20.15
N ASP A 46 3.14 -14.57 -19.91
CA ASP A 46 2.62 -13.23 -19.53
C ASP A 46 1.66 -13.12 -18.34
N ILE A 47 2.20 -13.41 -17.14
CA ILE A 47 1.54 -13.26 -15.84
C ILE A 47 1.46 -11.79 -15.35
N ILE A 48 2.01 -10.74 -16.01
CA ILE A 48 1.89 -9.28 -15.66
C ILE A 48 2.02 -8.29 -16.89
N LEU A 49 1.02 -7.42 -17.21
CA LEU A 49 1.06 -6.49 -18.37
C LEU A 49 1.82 -5.21 -18.04
N LEU A 50 2.89 -4.92 -18.77
CA LEU A 50 3.72 -3.72 -18.56
C LEU A 50 3.91 -2.90 -19.84
N ASP A 51 3.19 -1.77 -19.93
CA ASP A 51 3.35 -0.76 -20.98
C ASP A 51 4.09 0.48 -20.44
N ARG A 52 5.01 1.04 -21.24
CA ARG A 52 5.70 2.32 -20.98
C ARG A 52 4.72 3.49 -20.80
N ASN A 53 3.45 3.37 -21.21
CA ASN A 53 2.37 4.31 -20.91
C ASN A 53 1.49 3.93 -19.69
N ASN A 54 1.47 2.68 -19.20
CA ASN A 54 0.37 2.18 -18.34
C ASN A 54 0.76 1.59 -16.97
N GLY A 55 2.05 1.41 -16.63
CA GLY A 55 2.47 1.03 -15.26
C GLY A 55 2.47 -0.48 -14.96
N PHE A 56 2.32 -0.87 -13.68
CA PHE A 56 2.44 -2.24 -13.18
C PHE A 56 1.08 -2.97 -13.07
N VAL A 57 0.95 -4.18 -13.64
CA VAL A 57 -0.26 -5.04 -13.59
C VAL A 57 0.09 -6.40 -12.97
N TRP A 58 0.03 -6.56 -11.65
CA TRP A 58 0.25 -7.87 -11.01
C TRP A 58 -0.85 -8.86 -11.35
N ASN A 59 -0.49 -10.13 -11.64
CA ASN A 59 -1.43 -11.09 -12.22
C ASN A 59 -2.09 -10.55 -13.52
N GLU A 60 -1.34 -10.34 -14.58
CA GLU A 60 -1.86 -10.51 -15.95
C GLU A 60 -2.23 -11.96 -16.29
N ASP A 61 -1.60 -13.00 -15.71
CA ASP A 61 -2.01 -14.45 -15.75
C ASP A 61 -1.90 -15.13 -14.37
N GLY A 62 -1.62 -14.34 -13.34
CA GLY A 62 -1.50 -14.78 -11.96
C GLY A 62 -2.53 -15.84 -11.53
N ASN A 63 -1.93 -17.01 -11.36
CA ASN A 63 -2.47 -18.25 -10.84
C ASN A 63 -3.05 -18.12 -9.42
N ASP A 64 -3.31 -19.24 -8.72
CA ASP A 64 -3.61 -19.28 -7.27
C ASP A 64 -2.45 -18.66 -6.45
N ILE A 65 -2.52 -17.34 -6.38
CA ILE A 65 -1.51 -16.38 -5.95
C ILE A 65 -2.36 -15.22 -5.39
N ASP A 66 -2.13 -14.79 -4.15
CA ASP A 66 -3.03 -13.89 -3.43
C ASP A 66 -2.96 -12.41 -3.84
N VAL A 67 -4.09 -11.82 -4.27
CA VAL A 67 -4.45 -10.41 -4.02
C VAL A 67 -5.93 -10.29 -3.66
N ARG A 68 -6.22 -9.86 -2.42
CA ARG A 68 -7.59 -9.54 -1.96
C ARG A 68 -7.63 -8.35 -1.02
N PHE A 69 -8.60 -7.46 -1.25
CA PHE A 69 -8.96 -6.32 -0.41
C PHE A 69 -10.49 -6.13 -0.32
N GLU A 70 -11.20 -6.70 0.67
CA GLU A 70 -12.68 -6.60 0.80
C GLU A 70 -13.22 -6.30 2.23
N THR A 71 -14.32 -5.53 2.29
CA THR A 71 -15.09 -5.10 3.50
C THR A 71 -16.58 -4.96 3.19
N ASN A 72 -17.46 -5.17 4.18
CA ASN A 72 -18.92 -5.08 4.01
C ASN A 72 -19.50 -3.66 4.04
N ASN A 73 -18.82 -2.73 4.73
CA ASN A 73 -19.34 -1.40 5.05
C ASN A 73 -18.35 -0.25 4.78
N ASP A 74 -17.06 -0.52 4.49
CA ASP A 74 -16.06 0.52 4.19
C ASP A 74 -15.93 0.72 2.68
N GLU A 75 -16.03 1.97 2.20
CA GLU A 75 -15.96 2.29 0.76
C GLU A 75 -14.58 1.96 0.14
N LYS A 76 -13.49 1.95 0.94
CA LYS A 76 -12.09 1.74 0.51
C LYS A 76 -11.23 1.18 1.64
N ILE A 77 -10.45 0.11 1.39
CA ILE A 77 -9.56 -0.51 2.41
C ILE A 77 -8.10 -0.13 2.21
N ILE A 78 -7.64 -0.05 0.96
CA ILE A 78 -6.32 0.47 0.59
C ILE A 78 -6.52 1.44 -0.55
N PHE A 79 -6.02 2.66 -0.39
CA PHE A 79 -6.08 3.71 -1.40
C PHE A 79 -4.69 4.31 -1.61
N ILE A 80 -4.09 3.99 -2.76
CA ILE A 80 -2.82 4.56 -3.21
C ILE A 80 -3.14 5.77 -4.09
N ASP A 81 -2.72 6.96 -3.66
CA ASP A 81 -2.90 8.20 -4.42
C ASP A 81 -1.57 8.61 -5.05
N GLY A 82 -1.43 8.38 -6.35
CA GLY A 82 -0.24 8.77 -7.12
C GLY A 82 -0.11 10.27 -7.39
N ALA A 83 -1.17 11.07 -7.19
CA ALA A 83 -1.08 12.53 -7.30
C ALA A 83 -0.53 13.16 -6.01
N ASN A 84 -0.75 12.50 -4.87
CA ASN A 84 -0.29 12.97 -3.55
C ASN A 84 0.79 12.07 -2.91
N ASP A 85 1.21 11.01 -3.60
CA ASP A 85 2.19 10.02 -3.16
C ASP A 85 1.88 9.42 -1.77
N THR A 86 0.64 8.97 -1.55
CA THR A 86 0.16 8.44 -0.26
C THR A 86 -0.44 7.03 -0.37
N ILE A 87 -0.49 6.33 0.75
CA ILE A 87 -1.24 5.08 0.94
C ILE A 87 -2.19 5.27 2.13
N ASN A 88 -3.48 4.99 1.95
CA ASN A 88 -4.48 5.21 2.99
C ASN A 88 -5.29 3.95 3.24
N PHE A 89 -5.73 3.75 4.47
CA PHE A 89 -6.54 2.63 4.90
C PHE A 89 -7.89 3.12 5.44
N GLY A 90 -8.99 2.55 4.94
CA GLY A 90 -10.35 2.92 5.37
C GLY A 90 -10.86 4.26 4.81
N THR A 91 -10.11 4.96 3.95
CA THR A 91 -10.45 6.32 3.50
C THR A 91 -9.80 6.71 2.17
N LYS A 92 -10.49 7.59 1.41
CA LYS A 92 -9.96 8.27 0.22
C LYS A 92 -9.45 9.69 0.52
N ASN A 93 -9.75 10.20 1.71
CA ASN A 93 -9.33 11.54 2.11
C ASN A 93 -7.85 11.48 2.46
N THR A 94 -6.99 11.91 1.55
CA THR A 94 -5.52 11.83 1.68
C THR A 94 -4.94 12.87 2.63
N GLY A 95 -5.78 13.67 3.28
CA GLY A 95 -5.35 14.67 4.22
C GLY A 95 -6.50 15.38 4.92
N TYR A 96 -6.14 16.15 5.93
CA TYR A 96 -7.04 16.97 6.75
C TYR A 96 -6.42 18.34 7.01
N THR A 97 -7.25 19.32 7.37
CA THR A 97 -6.77 20.65 7.77
C THR A 97 -6.32 20.60 9.22
N PHE A 98 -5.07 20.97 9.46
CA PHE A 98 -4.46 21.07 10.77
C PHE A 98 -3.75 22.42 10.90
N ASN A 99 -4.14 23.21 11.89
CA ASN A 99 -3.60 24.53 12.17
C ASN A 99 -3.49 25.44 10.91
N GLY A 100 -4.58 25.53 10.14
CA GLY A 100 -4.74 26.35 8.95
C GLY A 100 -4.11 25.77 7.68
N ALA A 101 -3.45 24.62 7.76
CA ALA A 101 -2.75 24.00 6.63
C ALA A 101 -3.27 22.60 6.33
N LYS A 102 -3.29 22.23 5.05
CA LYS A 102 -3.57 20.86 4.63
C LYS A 102 -2.37 19.98 4.94
N VAL A 103 -2.57 18.95 5.76
CA VAL A 103 -1.57 17.91 6.05
C VAL A 103 -1.94 16.66 5.28
N ILE A 104 -0.95 16.05 4.62
CA ILE A 104 -1.08 14.86 3.78
C ILE A 104 -0.12 13.79 4.33
N PRO A 105 -0.56 12.90 5.22
CA PRO A 105 0.30 11.85 5.75
C PRO A 105 0.61 10.80 4.67
N LYS A 106 1.82 10.23 4.71
CA LYS A 106 2.20 9.14 3.80
C LYS A 106 1.40 7.87 4.03
N VAL A 107 1.05 7.61 5.29
CA VAL A 107 0.16 6.51 5.71
C VAL A 107 -0.91 7.07 6.62
N GLN A 108 -2.17 6.78 6.31
CA GLN A 108 -3.32 7.14 7.14
C GLN A 108 -4.20 5.92 7.37
N ILE A 109 -4.72 5.76 8.58
CA ILE A 109 -5.74 4.76 8.91
C ILE A 109 -6.91 5.50 9.53
N MET A 110 -8.12 5.32 8.99
CA MET A 110 -9.33 5.95 9.50
C MET A 110 -10.51 4.99 9.42
N ASN A 111 -11.32 4.98 10.46
CA ASN A 111 -12.65 4.40 10.46
C ASN A 111 -13.65 5.41 9.87
N GLY A 112 -14.46 4.95 8.91
CA GLY A 112 -15.53 5.75 8.31
C GLY A 112 -16.76 5.89 9.22
N GLU A 113 -17.72 6.70 8.79
CA GLU A 113 -18.99 6.88 9.52
C GLU A 113 -19.71 5.53 9.72
N GLY A 114 -20.11 5.24 10.96
CA GLY A 114 -20.83 4.02 11.31
C GLY A 114 -19.96 2.79 11.60
N ASN A 115 -18.64 2.88 11.45
CA ASN A 115 -17.71 1.80 11.79
C ASN A 115 -17.18 1.95 13.23
N THR A 116 -17.55 1.04 14.12
CA THR A 116 -17.13 1.05 15.54
C THR A 116 -15.76 0.40 15.78
N ASN A 117 -15.06 -0.01 14.72
CA ASN A 117 -13.74 -0.62 14.85
C ASN A 117 -12.68 0.41 15.27
N ILE A 118 -11.58 -0.09 15.83
CA ILE A 118 -10.41 0.69 16.22
C ILE A 118 -9.44 0.76 15.04
N ASP A 119 -8.88 1.94 14.77
CA ASP A 119 -7.97 2.16 13.64
C ASP A 119 -6.66 1.35 13.73
N PHE A 120 -6.06 1.26 14.93
CA PHE A 120 -4.73 0.68 15.08
C PHE A 120 -4.55 -0.12 16.37
N ILE A 121 -4.15 -1.39 16.23
CA ILE A 121 -3.82 -2.31 17.33
C ILE A 121 -2.50 -2.99 16.99
N ILE A 122 -1.56 -3.03 17.95
CA ILE A 122 -0.35 -3.85 17.86
C ILE A 122 -0.45 -4.96 18.91
N ARG A 123 -0.55 -6.22 18.48
CA ARG A 123 -0.73 -7.38 19.37
C ARG A 123 0.17 -8.53 18.96
N ALA A 124 0.74 -9.22 19.96
CA ALA A 124 1.47 -10.46 19.78
C ALA A 124 0.93 -11.55 20.73
N ALA A 125 0.97 -12.80 20.28
CA ALA A 125 0.73 -13.99 21.09
C ALA A 125 1.79 -15.03 20.74
N SER A 126 2.66 -15.37 21.69
CA SER A 126 3.77 -16.30 21.46
C SER A 126 4.25 -16.93 22.76
N GLU A 127 4.65 -18.20 22.70
CA GLU A 127 5.35 -18.91 23.78
C GLU A 127 6.87 -18.59 23.80
N THR A 128 7.37 -17.80 22.85
CA THR A 128 8.79 -17.41 22.79
C THR A 128 9.03 -16.16 23.63
N ALA A 129 9.84 -16.27 24.69
CA ALA A 129 10.07 -15.18 25.66
C ALA A 129 10.57 -13.85 25.07
N ALA A 130 11.23 -13.88 23.90
CA ALA A 130 11.75 -12.69 23.24
C ALA A 130 10.79 -12.05 22.23
N LEU A 131 9.62 -12.65 21.96
CA LEU A 131 8.67 -12.15 20.94
C LEU A 131 7.55 -11.34 21.60
N GLY A 132 7.25 -10.18 21.02
CA GLY A 132 6.21 -9.27 21.50
C GLY A 132 5.84 -8.20 20.46
N ALA A 133 4.74 -7.50 20.71
CA ALA A 133 4.34 -6.34 19.93
C ALA A 133 5.20 -5.13 20.30
N PHE A 134 5.59 -4.32 19.32
CA PHE A 134 6.35 -3.09 19.53
C PHE A 134 5.82 -1.95 18.66
N LEU A 135 5.95 -0.73 19.16
CA LEU A 135 5.89 0.50 18.39
C LEU A 135 7.24 1.20 18.60
N ILE A 136 7.93 1.52 17.52
CA ILE A 136 9.29 2.07 17.58
C ILE A 136 9.29 3.45 16.94
N TRP A 137 9.83 4.42 17.67
CA TRP A 137 10.36 5.64 17.09
C TRP A 137 11.88 5.52 17.05
N ALA A 138 12.44 5.63 15.85
CA ALA A 138 13.87 5.72 15.65
C ALA A 138 14.14 7.06 14.97
N ARG A 139 15.03 7.84 15.57
CA ARG A 139 15.46 9.11 15.02
C ARG A 139 16.97 9.19 15.02
N SER A 140 17.50 9.69 13.92
CA SER A 140 18.85 10.23 13.80
C SER A 140 18.77 11.69 13.35
N ARG A 141 19.93 12.36 13.32
CA ARG A 141 20.14 13.54 12.48
C ARG A 141 20.82 13.12 11.17
N GLY A 142 21.02 14.05 10.23
CA GLY A 142 21.60 13.74 8.93
C GLY A 142 20.56 13.31 7.89
N SER A 143 21.01 12.65 6.82
CA SER A 143 20.15 12.08 5.78
C SER A 143 20.15 10.56 5.82
N ASP A 144 19.15 9.93 5.21
CA ASP A 144 19.09 8.48 5.03
C ASP A 144 20.40 7.95 4.40
N GLY A 145 21.06 7.01 5.08
CA GLY A 145 22.36 6.46 4.71
C GLY A 145 23.59 7.29 5.13
N ALA A 146 23.40 8.42 5.85
CA ALA A 146 24.45 9.26 6.42
C ALA A 146 24.01 9.86 7.77
N GLU A 147 23.57 8.98 8.66
CA GLU A 147 23.01 9.36 9.96
C GLU A 147 24.08 9.94 10.91
N THR A 148 23.68 10.92 11.70
CA THR A 148 24.48 11.54 12.76
C THR A 148 23.74 11.50 14.09
N ILE A 149 24.49 11.72 15.17
CA ILE A 149 23.98 11.59 16.53
C ILE A 149 22.88 12.62 16.84
N VAL A 150 21.86 12.19 17.58
CA VAL A 150 20.84 13.08 18.15
C VAL A 150 21.48 14.02 19.18
N GLN A 151 20.87 15.19 19.33
CA GLN A 151 21.31 16.23 20.25
C GLN A 151 20.22 16.48 21.29
N SER A 152 20.61 17.11 22.41
CA SER A 152 19.67 17.51 23.45
C SER A 152 18.53 18.35 22.85
N GLY A 153 17.29 18.00 23.21
CA GLY A 153 16.07 18.63 22.71
C GLY A 153 15.48 17.99 21.45
N ASP A 154 16.18 17.07 20.79
CA ASP A 154 15.63 16.36 19.63
C ASP A 154 14.42 15.50 20.00
N ARG A 155 13.24 15.84 19.46
CA ARG A 155 12.05 14.98 19.53
C ARG A 155 12.25 13.66 18.80
N ILE A 156 12.26 12.56 19.52
CA ILE A 156 12.38 11.20 18.99
C ILE A 156 11.04 10.69 18.48
N GLY A 157 9.97 10.91 19.24
CA GLY A 157 8.62 10.44 18.93
C GLY A 157 7.54 11.25 19.64
N VAL A 158 6.30 11.10 19.19
CA VAL A 158 5.14 11.78 19.78
C VAL A 158 3.90 10.90 19.71
N PHE A 159 3.15 10.87 20.81
CA PHE A 159 1.72 10.60 20.80
C PHE A 159 0.99 11.92 20.87
N ARG A 160 0.09 12.19 19.92
CA ARG A 160 -0.63 13.47 19.82
C ARG A 160 -2.13 13.23 19.83
N ALA A 161 -2.84 14.07 20.57
CA ALA A 161 -4.30 14.13 20.57
C ALA A 161 -4.74 15.43 19.89
N ASP A 162 -5.46 15.31 18.79
CA ASP A 162 -6.03 16.42 18.04
C ASP A 162 -7.56 16.34 18.08
N ALA A 163 -8.23 17.49 18.18
CA ALA A 163 -9.68 17.60 18.19
C ALA A 163 -10.15 18.53 17.07
N TYR A 164 -11.27 18.19 16.42
CA TYR A 164 -11.90 19.02 15.40
C TYR A 164 -12.75 20.12 16.05
N ASP A 165 -12.50 21.38 15.70
CA ASP A 165 -13.17 22.53 16.31
C ASP A 165 -14.41 23.03 15.54
N GLY A 166 -14.77 22.34 14.45
CA GLY A 166 -15.82 22.75 13.51
C GLY A 166 -15.27 23.23 12.18
N SER A 167 -13.98 23.57 12.10
CA SER A 167 -13.30 24.02 10.89
C SER A 167 -12.00 23.25 10.60
N GLU A 168 -11.27 22.87 11.64
CA GLU A 168 -9.97 22.20 11.51
C GLU A 168 -9.63 21.35 12.73
N PHE A 169 -8.59 20.54 12.61
CA PHE A 169 -8.00 19.81 13.73
C PHE A 169 -6.94 20.66 14.44
N LEU A 170 -7.04 20.74 15.76
CA LEU A 170 -6.06 21.41 16.63
C LEU A 170 -5.57 20.45 17.72
N THR A 171 -4.29 20.54 18.07
CA THR A 171 -3.72 19.72 19.15
C THR A 171 -4.22 20.18 20.51
N ILE A 172 -4.75 19.25 21.29
CA ILE A 172 -5.22 19.48 22.66
C ILE A 172 -4.28 18.90 23.71
N GLY A 173 -3.35 18.03 23.31
CA GLY A 173 -2.35 17.44 24.20
C GLY A 173 -1.40 16.51 23.46
N SER A 174 -0.24 16.25 24.06
CA SER A 174 0.72 15.28 23.53
C SER A 174 1.60 14.68 24.64
N ILE A 175 2.19 13.54 24.32
CA ILE A 175 3.31 12.94 25.05
C ILE A 175 4.47 12.89 24.06
N GLU A 176 5.55 13.60 24.35
CA GLU A 176 6.73 13.66 23.50
C GLU A 176 7.95 13.02 24.16
N PHE A 177 8.72 12.29 23.36
CA PHE A 177 9.99 11.71 23.76
C PHE A 177 11.11 12.57 23.18
N HIS A 178 12.04 13.03 24.01
CA HIS A 178 13.18 13.85 23.58
C HIS A 178 14.51 13.23 24.00
N ALA A 179 15.55 13.43 23.19
CA ALA A 179 16.91 13.23 23.64
C ALA A 179 17.26 14.27 24.72
N ILE A 180 17.74 13.81 25.87
CA ILE A 180 18.05 14.69 27.01
C ILE A 180 19.51 15.17 27.01
N GLY A 181 20.37 14.55 26.20
CA GLY A 181 21.78 14.91 26.05
C GLY A 181 22.28 14.72 24.61
N THR A 182 23.54 15.09 24.36
CA THR A 182 24.24 14.64 23.15
C THR A 182 25.06 13.41 23.56
N PRO A 183 24.63 12.19 23.22
CA PRO A 183 25.31 11.01 23.71
C PRO A 183 26.73 10.86 23.11
N ALA A 184 27.57 10.05 23.72
CA ALA A 184 28.77 9.55 23.06
C ALA A 184 28.39 8.44 22.06
N VAL A 185 29.26 8.16 21.08
CA VAL A 185 29.07 7.03 20.16
C VAL A 185 28.87 5.75 20.95
N GLY A 186 27.80 5.00 20.66
CA GLY A 186 27.47 3.74 21.34
C GLY A 186 26.82 3.91 22.72
N SER A 187 26.48 5.12 23.12
CA SER A 187 25.74 5.43 24.34
C SER A 187 24.47 6.21 23.98
N ILE A 188 23.39 6.04 24.74
CA ILE A 188 22.22 6.92 24.73
C ILE A 188 21.86 7.17 26.19
N GLU A 189 21.77 8.44 26.58
CA GLU A 189 21.20 8.84 27.87
C GLU A 189 19.69 9.03 27.66
N GLY A 190 18.90 8.27 28.41
CA GLY A 190 17.43 8.28 28.36
C GLY A 190 16.82 9.21 29.40
#